data_AF-A0A7S3ZFC7-F1
#
_entry.id   AF-A0A7S3ZFC7-F1
#
_cell.length_a   1.000
_cell.length_b   1.000
_cell.length_c   1.000
_cell.angle_alpha   90.00
_cell.angle_beta   90.00
_cell.angle_gamma   90.00
#
_symmetry.space_group_name_H-M   'P 1'
#
loop_
_entity.id
_entity.type
_entity.pdbx_description
1 polymer ?
#
loop_
_entity_poly.entity_id
_entity_poly.type
_entity_poly.pdbx_seq_one_letter_code
_entity_poly.pdbx_strand_id
1 'polypeptide(L)'
;MGYRLKLPPIQRAQKLGLQFEICYAPAIRDKTLRRNTIANAAQLIRLLRGRDVVLSSGADTPFELRGPHDAMNLAILFGLTTQKAAKAISTASRRVLDRGQKNSRHRGVIEITRKDLKEKNV
;
A
#
# COMPACT_ATOMS: atom_id res chain seq x y z
N MET A 1 -4.67 -17.17 14.46
CA MET A 1 -3.39 -17.84 14.11
C MET A 1 -2.58 -16.91 13.21
N GLY A 2 -1.27 -16.77 13.46
CA GLY A 2 -0.41 -15.87 12.68
C GLY A 2 0.25 -16.60 11.51
N TYR A 3 0.17 -16.02 10.31
CA TYR A 3 0.93 -16.49 9.16
C TYR A 3 2.38 -16.01 9.27
N ARG A 4 3.35 -16.93 9.26
CA ARG A 4 4.77 -16.58 9.37
C ARG A 4 5.32 -16.14 8.02
N LEU A 5 5.55 -14.83 7.88
CA LEU A 5 6.20 -14.25 6.70
C LEU A 5 7.66 -14.73 6.59
N LYS A 6 8.01 -15.29 5.42
CA LYS A 6 9.37 -15.69 5.06
C LYS A 6 10.06 -14.59 4.25
N LEU A 7 11.34 -14.35 4.52
CA LEU A 7 12.12 -13.29 3.87
C LEU A 7 12.39 -13.53 2.37
N PRO A 8 12.76 -14.75 1.90
CA PRO A 8 13.14 -14.93 0.49
C PRO A 8 12.03 -14.60 -0.52
N PRO A 9 10.76 -15.01 -0.31
CA PRO A 9 9.66 -14.61 -1.20
C PRO A 9 9.43 -13.10 -1.22
N ILE A 10 9.54 -12.43 -0.06
CA ILE A 10 9.37 -10.98 0.05
C ILE A 10 10.46 -10.23 -0.71
N GLN A 11 11.72 -10.63 -0.55
CA GLN A 11 12.83 -10.02 -1.28
C GLN A 11 12.69 -10.23 -2.79
N ARG A 12 12.23 -11.40 -3.22
CA ARG A 12 11.94 -11.66 -4.63
C ARG A 12 10.85 -10.73 -5.15
N ALA A 13 9.77 -10.54 -4.39
CA ALA A 13 8.70 -9.62 -4.76
C ALA A 13 9.18 -8.16 -4.85
N GLN A 14 10.03 -7.70 -3.92
CA GLN A 14 10.65 -6.37 -3.98
C GLN A 14 11.52 -6.19 -5.23
N LYS A 15 12.31 -7.20 -5.60
CA LYS A 15 13.12 -7.18 -6.84
C LYS A 15 12.25 -7.08 -8.10
N LEU A 16 11.05 -7.68 -8.07
CA LEU A 16 10.06 -7.55 -9.14
C LEU A 16 9.29 -6.23 -9.08
N GLY A 17 9.63 -5.31 -8.18
CA GLY A 17 8.97 -4.01 -7.99
C GLY A 17 7.55 -4.11 -7.45
N LEU A 18 7.18 -5.24 -6.84
CA LEU A 18 5.84 -5.44 -6.28
C LEU A 18 5.68 -4.59 -5.02
N GLN A 19 4.47 -4.11 -4.79
CA GLN A 19 4.08 -3.35 -3.61
C GLN A 19 3.17 -4.24 -2.75
N PHE A 20 3.23 -4.05 -1.44
CA PHE A 20 2.43 -4.78 -0.47
C PHE A 20 1.37 -3.86 0.12
N GLU A 21 0.12 -4.27 0.04
CA GLU A 21 -1.01 -3.52 0.60
C GLU A 21 -1.22 -3.86 2.08
N ILE A 22 -1.48 -2.85 2.89
CA ILE A 22 -1.92 -2.98 4.28
C ILE A 22 -3.26 -2.25 4.40
N CYS A 23 -4.33 -3.01 4.65
CA CYS A 23 -5.66 -2.47 4.90
C CYS A 23 -5.83 -2.11 6.39
N TYR A 24 -6.19 -0.88 6.71
CA TYR A 24 -6.31 -0.44 8.10
C TYR A 24 -7.71 -0.66 8.72
N ALA A 25 -8.79 -0.86 7.95
CA ALA A 25 -10.14 -1.01 8.52
C ALA A 25 -10.24 -2.12 9.58
N PRO A 26 -9.63 -3.32 9.43
CA PRO A 26 -9.65 -4.33 10.48
C PRO A 26 -9.00 -3.87 11.79
N ALA A 27 -8.11 -2.88 11.73
CA ALA A 27 -7.46 -2.32 12.92
C ALA A 27 -8.38 -1.44 13.77
N ILE A 28 -9.46 -0.91 13.20
CA ILE A 28 -10.42 -0.03 13.89
C ILE A 28 -11.74 -0.73 14.24
N ARG A 29 -12.08 -1.84 13.58
CA ARG A 29 -13.36 -2.58 13.79
C ARG A 29 -13.44 -3.29 15.13
N ASP A 30 -12.50 -4.19 15.42
CA ASP A 30 -12.56 -5.10 16.57
C ASP A 30 -11.22 -5.21 17.29
N LYS A 31 -11.22 -5.49 18.59
CA LYS A 31 -10.01 -5.61 19.42
C LYS A 31 -9.11 -6.77 18.99
N THR A 32 -9.70 -7.90 18.61
CA THR A 32 -8.97 -9.09 18.18
C THR A 32 -8.35 -8.85 16.80
N LEU A 33 -9.14 -8.33 15.86
CA LEU A 33 -8.65 -7.95 14.54
C LEU A 33 -7.56 -6.89 14.64
N ARG A 34 -7.74 -5.87 15.50
CA ARG A 34 -6.73 -4.85 15.76
C ARG A 34 -5.39 -5.42 16.19
N ARG A 35 -5.39 -6.32 17.18
CA ARG A 35 -4.15 -6.97 17.63
C ARG A 35 -3.48 -7.71 16.48
N ASN A 36 -4.24 -8.47 15.69
CA ASN A 36 -3.71 -9.27 14.60
C ASN A 36 -3.16 -8.40 13.47
N THR A 37 -3.90 -7.36 13.07
CA THR A 37 -3.50 -6.44 12.00
C THR A 37 -2.23 -5.69 12.37
N ILE A 38 -2.15 -5.13 13.60
CA ILE A 38 -0.95 -4.43 14.06
C ILE A 38 0.26 -5.39 14.09
N ALA A 39 0.10 -6.59 14.65
CA ALA A 39 1.19 -7.56 14.73
C ALA A 39 1.69 -8.00 13.34
N ASN A 40 0.77 -8.31 12.43
CA ASN A 40 1.11 -8.74 11.07
C ASN A 40 1.73 -7.59 10.25
N ALA A 41 1.17 -6.37 10.34
CA ALA A 41 1.68 -5.19 9.68
C ALA A 41 3.10 -4.85 10.16
N ALA A 42 3.34 -4.85 11.47
CA ALA A 42 4.66 -4.61 12.04
C ALA A 42 5.68 -5.66 11.58
N GLN A 43 5.30 -6.94 11.53
CA GLN A 43 6.17 -8.00 11.01
C GLN A 43 6.51 -7.77 9.54
N LEU A 44 5.53 -7.42 8.70
CA LEU A 44 5.71 -7.16 7.28
C LEU A 44 6.61 -5.94 7.05
N ILE A 45 6.32 -4.82 7.72
CA ILE A 45 7.08 -3.57 7.63
C ILE A 45 8.55 -3.81 8.02
N ARG A 46 8.81 -4.60 9.07
CA ARG A 46 10.16 -4.97 9.48
C ARG A 46 10.90 -5.74 8.38
N LEU A 47 10.26 -6.72 7.75
CA LEU A 47 10.85 -7.51 6.67
C LEU A 47 11.10 -6.68 5.40
N LEU A 48 10.19 -5.76 5.09
CA LEU A 48 10.31 -4.82 3.96
C LEU A 48 11.25 -3.65 4.21
N ARG A 49 11.70 -3.47 5.46
CA ARG A 49 12.44 -2.28 5.94
C ARG A 49 11.64 -0.99 5.71
N GLY A 50 10.31 -1.07 5.77
CA GLY A 50 9.37 0.04 5.55
C GLY A 50 9.37 0.61 4.13
N ARG A 51 9.74 -0.17 3.12
CA ARG A 51 9.63 0.19 1.70
C ARG A 51 8.57 -0.67 1.03
N ASP A 52 8.14 -0.26 -0.15
CA ASP A 52 7.23 -1.02 -1.00
C ASP A 52 5.89 -1.38 -0.33
N VAL A 53 5.36 -0.45 0.46
CA VAL A 53 4.08 -0.57 1.17
C VAL A 53 3.10 0.46 0.63
N VAL A 54 1.87 0.03 0.37
CA VAL A 54 0.71 0.88 0.14
C VAL A 54 -0.23 0.74 1.33
N LEU A 55 -0.71 1.86 1.86
CA LEU A 55 -1.74 1.84 2.89
C LEU A 55 -3.09 2.16 2.25
N SER A 56 -4.08 1.32 2.52
CA SER A 56 -5.45 1.47 2.02
C SER A 56 -6.47 1.27 3.14
N SER A 57 -7.70 1.69 2.90
CA SER A 57 -8.78 1.52 3.89
C SER A 57 -9.21 0.06 4.01
N GLY A 58 -9.47 -0.63 2.90
CA GLY A 58 -10.15 -1.93 2.92
C GLY A 58 -11.49 -1.85 3.67
N ALA A 59 -12.13 -0.68 3.60
CA ALA A 59 -13.35 -0.36 4.33
C ALA A 59 -14.57 -1.02 3.66
N ASP A 60 -15.45 -1.59 4.48
CA ASP A 60 -16.74 -2.15 4.06
C ASP A 60 -17.85 -1.10 4.25
N THR A 61 -17.64 -0.15 5.18
CA THR A 61 -18.58 0.92 5.49
C THR A 61 -17.92 2.30 5.44
N PRO A 62 -18.67 3.37 5.13
CA PRO A 62 -18.11 4.74 5.11
C PRO A 62 -17.51 5.20 6.43
N PHE A 63 -18.00 4.69 7.58
CA PHE A 63 -17.52 5.04 8.92
C PHE A 63 -16.10 4.55 9.22
N GLU A 64 -15.58 3.64 8.39
CA GLU A 64 -14.22 3.12 8.51
C GLU A 64 -13.21 3.96 7.74
N LEU A 65 -13.65 4.88 6.89
CA LEU A 65 -12.76 5.77 6.16
C LEU A 65 -12.09 6.75 7.12
N ARG A 66 -10.85 7.11 6.78
CA ARG A 66 -10.03 8.08 7.53
C ARG A 66 -9.46 9.10 6.57
N GLY A 67 -9.28 10.32 7.08
CA GLY A 67 -8.55 11.34 6.34
C GLY A 67 -7.11 10.91 6.06
N PRO A 68 -6.43 11.49 5.06
CA PRO A 68 -5.07 11.09 4.69
C PRO A 68 -4.06 11.14 5.84
N HIS A 69 -4.16 12.15 6.71
CA HIS A 69 -3.30 12.29 7.88
C HIS A 69 -3.59 11.26 8.98
N ASP A 70 -4.87 10.93 9.21
CA ASP A 70 -5.25 9.90 10.17
C ASP A 70 -4.81 8.51 9.70
N ALA A 71 -4.95 8.23 8.40
CA ALA A 71 -4.41 7.03 7.78
C ALA A 71 -2.87 6.98 7.92
N MET A 72 -2.19 8.11 7.71
CA MET A 72 -0.74 8.21 7.94
C MET A 72 -0.35 7.87 9.38
N ASN A 73 -1.10 8.36 10.37
CA ASN A 73 -0.87 8.07 11.78
C ASN A 73 -1.03 6.57 12.09
N LEU A 74 -2.00 5.89 11.46
CA LEU A 74 -2.14 4.43 11.56
C LEU A 74 -0.93 3.70 10.95
N ALA A 75 -0.41 4.17 9.81
CA ALA A 75 0.83 3.64 9.23
C ALA A 75 2.04 3.80 10.16
N ILE A 76 2.13 4.93 10.88
CA ILE A 76 3.16 5.16 11.89
C ILE A 76 3.00 4.19 13.05
N LEU A 77 1.77 3.96 13.53
CA LEU A 77 1.46 2.96 14.56
C LEU A 77 1.88 1.54 14.13
N PHE A 78 1.79 1.21 12.84
CA PHE A 78 2.26 -0.07 12.32
C PHE A 78 3.79 -0.18 12.22
N GLY A 79 4.54 0.90 12.46
CA GLY A 79 6.00 0.91 12.50
C GLY A 79 6.68 1.58 11.30
N LEU A 80 5.95 2.34 10.48
CA LEU A 80 6.57 3.21 9.46
C LEU A 80 7.08 4.51 10.08
N THR A 81 8.11 5.10 9.48
CA THR A 81 8.49 6.48 9.79
C THR A 81 7.52 7.44 9.09
N THR A 82 7.38 8.67 9.59
CA THR A 82 6.48 9.69 9.01
C THR A 82 6.69 9.88 7.51
N GLN A 83 7.95 9.92 7.05
CA GLN A 83 8.28 10.08 5.62
C GLN A 83 7.85 8.86 4.79
N LYS A 84 7.96 7.65 5.36
CA LYS A 84 7.55 6.41 4.68
C LYS A 84 6.03 6.25 4.69
N ALA A 85 5.36 6.64 5.77
CA ALA A 85 3.91 6.67 5.88
C ALA A 85 3.30 7.63 4.85
N ALA A 86 3.86 8.84 4.72
CA ALA A 86 3.44 9.79 3.70
C ALA A 86 3.61 9.23 2.27
N LYS A 87 4.71 8.52 2.00
CA LYS A 87 4.93 7.85 0.71
C LYS A 87 3.95 6.70 0.46
N ALA A 88 3.58 5.94 1.49
CA ALA A 88 2.70 4.78 1.41
C ALA A 88 1.27 5.15 0.99
N ILE A 89 0.80 6.34 1.36
CA ILE A 89 -0.53 6.85 0.97
C ILE A 89 -0.54 7.62 -0.36
N SER A 90 0.63 8.04 -0.85
CA SER A 90 0.76 8.92 -2.03
C SER A 90 1.51 8.24 -3.17
N THR A 91 2.83 8.41 -3.23
CA THR A 91 3.69 7.96 -4.32
C THR A 91 3.67 6.44 -4.53
N ALA A 92 3.51 5.65 -3.47
CA ALA A 92 3.44 4.20 -3.57
C ALA A 92 2.18 3.77 -4.33
N SER A 93 1.02 4.35 -3.99
CA SER A 93 -0.25 4.12 -4.69
C SER A 93 -0.15 4.48 -6.18
N ARG A 94 0.47 5.63 -6.50
CA ARG A 94 0.71 6.04 -7.88
C ARG A 94 1.57 5.02 -8.65
N ARG A 95 2.65 4.53 -8.04
CA ARG A 95 3.52 3.50 -8.67
C ARG A 95 2.76 2.20 -8.96
N VAL A 96 1.82 1.81 -8.11
CA VAL A 96 0.96 0.64 -8.36
C VAL A 96 0.09 0.86 -9.59
N LEU A 97 -0.54 2.03 -9.71
CA LEU A 97 -1.37 2.38 -10.87
C LEU A 97 -0.55 2.41 -12.16
N ASP A 98 0.60 3.09 -12.16
CA ASP A 98 1.50 3.16 -13.32
C ASP A 98 1.94 1.76 -13.78
N ARG A 99 2.21 0.85 -12.83
CA ARG A 99 2.55 -0.53 -13.13
C ARG A 99 1.36 -1.30 -13.69
N GLY A 100 0.17 -1.14 -13.11
CA GLY A 100 -1.05 -1.79 -13.59
C GLY A 100 -1.36 -1.42 -15.05
N GLN A 101 -1.18 -0.15 -15.40
CA GLN A 101 -1.31 0.32 -16.79
C GLN A 101 -0.31 -0.36 -17.73
N LYS A 102 0.97 -0.46 -17.34
CA LYS A 102 2.01 -1.14 -18.13
C LYS A 102 1.71 -2.64 -18.28
N ASN A 103 1.29 -3.31 -17.21
CA ASN A 103 1.00 -4.75 -17.22
C ASN A 103 -0.22 -5.12 -18.06
N SER A 104 -1.17 -4.20 -18.23
CA SER A 104 -2.38 -4.41 -19.04
C SER A 104 -2.11 -4.34 -20.54
N ARG A 105 -0.88 -4.00 -20.96
CA ARG A 105 -0.48 -3.83 -22.36
C ARG A 105 0.61 -4.82 -22.74
N HIS A 106 0.65 -5.19 -24.02
CA HIS A 106 1.69 -6.05 -24.55
C HIS A 106 3.08 -5.39 -24.37
N ARG A 107 4.01 -6.09 -23.71
CA ARG A 107 5.39 -5.63 -23.44
C ARG A 107 5.50 -4.28 -22.71
N GLY A 108 4.46 -3.81 -22.03
CA GLY A 108 4.51 -2.53 -21.31
C GLY A 108 4.47 -1.28 -22.19
N VAL A 109 4.13 -1.41 -23.47
CA VAL A 109 3.97 -0.27 -24.39
C VAL A 109 2.71 0.51 -24.02
N ILE A 110 2.87 1.82 -23.81
CA ILE A 110 1.76 2.74 -23.57
C ILE A 110 1.62 3.62 -24.81
N GLU A 111 0.54 3.45 -25.54
CA GLU A 111 0.14 4.37 -26.60
C GLU A 111 -0.45 5.63 -25.95
N ILE A 112 0.08 6.80 -26.33
CA ILE A 112 -0.42 8.09 -25.85
C ILE A 112 -1.21 8.71 -27.00
N THR A 113 -2.53 8.82 -26.84
CA THR A 113 -3.37 9.48 -27.84
C THR A 113 -3.42 10.98 -27.57
N ARG A 114 -3.71 11.79 -28.59
CA ARG A 114 -3.82 13.25 -28.44
C ARG A 114 -4.91 13.69 -27.45
N LYS A 115 -5.88 12.82 -27.13
CA LYS A 115 -6.93 13.08 -26.14
C LYS A 115 -6.36 13.09 -24.72
N ASP A 116 -5.44 12.17 -24.42
CA ASP A 116 -4.75 12.05 -23.12
C ASP A 116 -3.82 13.23 -22.81
N LEU A 117 -3.35 13.95 -23.84
CA LEU A 117 -2.52 15.15 -23.70
C LEU A 117 -3.32 16.38 -23.28
N LYS A 118 -4.63 16.42 -23.54
CA LYS A 118 -5.50 17.54 -23.13
C LYS A 118 -5.91 17.43 -21.67
N GLU A 119 -6.16 16.21 -21.17
CA GLU A 119 -6.53 15.97 -19.77
C GLU A 119 -5.39 16.19 -18.77
N LYS A 120 -4.13 16.23 -19.23
CA LYS A 120 -2.97 16.54 -18.37
C LYS A 120 -2.66 18.04 -18.22
N ASN A 121 -3.29 18.89 -19.03
CA ASN A 121 -3.04 20.34 -19.07
C ASN A 121 -4.21 21.17 -18.53
N VAL A 122 -5.15 20.53 -17.82
CA VAL A 122 -6.25 21.15 -17.07
C VAL A 122 -6.10 20.75 -15.62
#